data_AF-A0A0F9JB18-F1
#
_entry.id   AF-A0A0F9JB18-F1
#
_cell.length_a   1.000
_cell.length_b   1.000
_cell.length_c   1.000
_cell.angle_alpha   90.00
_cell.angle_beta   90.00
_cell.angle_gamma   90.00
#
_symmetry.space_group_name_H-M   'P 1'
#
loop_
_entity.id
_entity.type
_entity.pdbx_description
1 polymer ?
#
loop_
_entity_poly.entity_id
_entity_poly.type
_entity_poly.pdbx_seq_one_letter_code
_entity_poly.pdbx_strand_id
1 'polypeptide(L)'
;MSDQQKEPARLYQPKGFTDHPQIMEALEPYMKENNTGDLKYFEGLPASKAADILHLLPAQLIKDQQNGGPPMGKLIEVGLEFGRVWFMGYVVGSERDDERFSLEGFFAPKDIADAVLARLDCDKPDEWSEVDFADQGKVMKAWWD
;
A
#
# COMPACT_ATOMS: atom_id res chain seq x y z
N MET A 1 -17.40 -34.65 22.19
CA MET A 1 -16.44 -33.52 22.26
C MET A 1 -16.36 -32.98 20.85
N SER A 2 -16.93 -31.80 20.60
CA SER A 2 -16.88 -31.18 19.27
C SER A 2 -15.47 -30.65 19.09
N ASP A 3 -14.74 -31.17 18.10
CA ASP A 3 -13.54 -30.51 17.59
C ASP A 3 -13.97 -29.12 17.14
N GLN A 4 -13.68 -28.12 17.97
CA GLN A 4 -13.63 -26.74 17.50
C GLN A 4 -12.48 -26.72 16.50
N GLN A 5 -12.80 -26.84 15.21
CA GLN A 5 -11.87 -26.50 14.15
C GLN A 5 -11.36 -25.10 14.45
N LYS A 6 -10.12 -25.01 14.96
CA LYS A 6 -9.42 -23.73 15.06
C LYS A 6 -9.34 -23.23 13.63
N GLU A 7 -9.96 -22.08 13.36
CA GLU A 7 -9.73 -21.39 12.10
C GLU A 7 -8.22 -21.24 11.90
N PRO A 8 -7.70 -21.43 10.67
CA PRO A 8 -6.28 -21.22 10.41
C PRO A 8 -5.87 -19.82 10.87
N ALA A 9 -4.65 -19.72 11.43
CA ALA A 9 -4.13 -18.45 11.92
C ALA A 9 -4.02 -17.47 10.75
N ARG A 10 -4.87 -16.44 10.75
CA ARG A 10 -4.88 -15.38 9.75
C ARG A 10 -3.65 -14.49 9.92
N LEU A 11 -3.21 -13.89 8.80
CA LEU A 11 -2.08 -12.97 8.81
C LEU A 11 -2.37 -11.70 9.63
N TYR A 12 -3.56 -11.10 9.45
CA TYR A 12 -3.99 -9.90 10.14
C TYR A 12 -5.39 -10.06 10.75
N GLN A 13 -5.68 -9.25 11.78
CA GLN A 13 -6.96 -9.24 12.49
C GLN A 13 -7.37 -7.78 12.79
N PRO A 14 -8.68 -7.43 12.71
CA PRO A 14 -9.81 -8.30 12.36
C PRO A 14 -9.86 -8.65 10.87
N LYS A 15 -10.53 -9.76 10.51
CA LYS A 15 -10.85 -10.15 9.12
C LYS A 15 -11.86 -9.17 8.49
N GLY A 16 -11.82 -9.00 7.17
CA GLY A 16 -12.79 -8.28 6.37
C GLY A 16 -12.51 -6.78 6.24
N PHE A 17 -11.32 -6.33 6.64
CA PHE A 17 -10.93 -4.94 6.50
C PHE A 17 -10.76 -4.53 5.03
N THR A 18 -10.43 -5.46 4.13
CA THR A 18 -10.33 -5.15 2.69
C THR A 18 -11.69 -4.98 2.02
N ASP A 19 -12.77 -5.45 2.66
CA ASP A 19 -14.14 -5.24 2.17
C ASP A 19 -14.80 -3.99 2.79
N HIS A 20 -14.06 -3.27 3.65
CA HIS A 20 -14.60 -2.09 4.30
C HIS A 20 -15.01 -1.03 3.24
N PRO A 21 -16.26 -0.54 3.24
CA PRO A 21 -16.75 0.33 2.18
C PRO A 21 -15.89 1.56 1.92
N GLN A 22 -15.38 2.20 2.99
CA GLN A 22 -14.51 3.38 2.85
C GLN A 22 -13.13 3.06 2.27
N ILE A 23 -12.60 1.86 2.52
CA ILE A 23 -11.34 1.43 1.91
C ILE A 23 -11.56 1.21 0.41
N MET A 24 -12.64 0.51 0.06
CA MET A 24 -12.98 0.24 -1.33
C MET A 24 -13.28 1.51 -2.12
N GLU A 25 -14.06 2.44 -1.55
CA GLU A 25 -14.38 3.73 -2.16
C GLU A 25 -13.12 4.61 -2.35
N ALA A 26 -12.19 4.59 -1.39
CA ALA A 26 -10.95 5.34 -1.51
C ALA A 26 -10.01 4.78 -2.60
N LEU A 27 -10.05 3.46 -2.84
CA LEU A 27 -9.15 2.79 -3.78
C LEU A 27 -9.71 2.68 -5.19
N GLU A 28 -11.03 2.62 -5.36
CA GLU A 28 -11.70 2.38 -6.65
C GLU A 28 -11.17 3.25 -7.80
N PRO A 29 -10.91 4.56 -7.62
CA PRO A 29 -10.36 5.41 -8.68
C PRO A 29 -8.93 5.06 -9.12
N TYR A 30 -8.19 4.30 -8.31
CA TYR A 30 -6.77 3.99 -8.49
C TYR A 30 -6.53 2.52 -8.87
N MET A 31 -7.59 1.71 -8.92
CA MET A 31 -7.48 0.30 -9.26
C MET A 31 -7.06 0.13 -10.73
N LYS A 32 -6.07 -0.72 -10.96
CA LYS A 32 -5.63 -1.07 -12.33
C LYS A 32 -6.74 -1.82 -13.06
N GLU A 33 -6.79 -1.61 -14.37
CA GLU A 33 -7.70 -2.36 -15.25
C GLU A 33 -7.43 -3.86 -15.16
N ASN A 34 -8.46 -4.68 -15.37
CA ASN A 34 -8.39 -6.16 -15.40
C ASN A 34 -8.00 -6.84 -14.06
N ASN A 35 -8.18 -6.16 -12.94
CA ASN A 35 -8.19 -6.82 -11.64
C ASN A 35 -9.28 -7.91 -11.61
N THR A 36 -8.88 -9.18 -11.47
CA THR A 36 -9.79 -10.33 -11.39
C THR A 36 -9.52 -11.15 -10.14
N GLY A 37 -10.58 -11.66 -9.52
CA GLY A 37 -10.49 -12.45 -8.29
C GLY A 37 -10.12 -11.63 -7.05
N ASP A 38 -9.47 -12.30 -6.10
CA ASP A 38 -9.20 -11.78 -4.76
C ASP A 38 -7.87 -11.02 -4.66
N LEU A 39 -7.13 -10.84 -5.76
CA LEU A 39 -5.90 -10.04 -5.79
C LEU A 39 -6.09 -8.88 -6.76
N LYS A 40 -6.03 -7.66 -6.24
CA LYS A 40 -6.31 -6.44 -7.00
C LYS A 40 -5.18 -5.43 -6.81
N TYR A 41 -4.65 -4.92 -7.90
CA TYR A 41 -3.57 -3.93 -7.90
C TYR A 41 -4.11 -2.51 -8.05
N PHE A 42 -3.47 -1.55 -7.40
CA PHE A 42 -3.75 -0.13 -7.57
C PHE A 42 -2.47 0.66 -7.78
N GLU A 43 -2.59 1.79 -8.44
CA GLU A 43 -1.47 2.67 -8.74
C GLU A 43 -1.93 4.12 -8.66
N GLY A 44 -1.13 4.96 -8.00
CA GLY A 44 -1.36 6.38 -7.94
C GLY A 44 -2.25 6.88 -6.80
N LEU A 45 -2.40 6.08 -5.73
CA LEU A 45 -3.14 6.49 -4.53
C LEU A 45 -2.40 7.65 -3.82
N PRO A 46 -2.97 8.86 -3.72
CA PRO A 46 -2.30 9.97 -3.04
C PRO A 46 -2.08 9.70 -1.55
N ALA A 47 -0.99 10.20 -0.98
CA ALA A 47 -0.67 9.99 0.42
C ALA A 47 -1.79 10.47 1.39
N SER A 48 -2.49 11.55 1.05
CA SER A 48 -3.65 12.03 1.80
C SER A 48 -4.79 11.01 1.86
N LYS A 49 -5.10 10.34 0.74
CA LYS A 49 -6.13 9.31 0.66
C LYS A 49 -5.73 8.02 1.38
N ALA A 50 -4.45 7.64 1.30
CA ALA A 50 -3.93 6.53 2.08
C ALA A 50 -4.03 6.80 3.60
N ALA A 51 -3.76 8.03 4.03
CA ALA A 51 -3.89 8.43 5.43
C ALA A 51 -5.35 8.40 5.92
N ASP A 52 -6.30 8.82 5.09
CA ASP A 52 -7.74 8.80 5.42
C ASP A 52 -8.22 7.39 5.80
N ILE A 53 -7.69 6.35 5.17
CA ILE A 53 -8.10 4.95 5.41
C ILE A 53 -7.23 4.20 6.42
N LEU A 54 -6.11 4.79 6.87
CA LEU A 54 -5.14 4.12 7.72
C LEU A 54 -5.74 3.62 9.05
N HIS A 55 -6.67 4.39 9.62
CA HIS A 55 -7.33 4.08 10.89
C HIS A 55 -8.30 2.88 10.80
N LEU A 56 -8.64 2.44 9.59
CA LEU A 56 -9.49 1.29 9.32
C LEU A 56 -8.67 0.00 9.14
N LEU A 57 -7.35 0.11 9.00
CA LEU A 57 -6.46 -1.01 8.79
C LEU A 57 -6.02 -1.64 10.12
N PRO A 58 -5.75 -2.96 10.15
CA PRO A 58 -5.15 -3.62 11.31
C PRO A 58 -3.85 -2.95 11.75
N ALA A 59 -3.69 -2.71 13.06
CA ALA A 59 -2.50 -2.05 13.59
C ALA A 59 -1.20 -2.84 13.34
N GLN A 60 -1.29 -4.16 13.17
CA GLN A 60 -0.18 -5.03 12.81
C GLN A 60 0.31 -4.73 11.39
N LEU A 61 -0.62 -4.56 10.45
CA LEU A 61 -0.35 -4.28 9.04
C LEU A 61 0.32 -2.89 8.88
N ILE A 62 -0.09 -1.90 9.67
CA ILE A 62 0.51 -0.55 9.64
C ILE A 62 2.00 -0.57 9.98
N LYS A 63 2.42 -1.51 10.84
CA LYS A 63 3.80 -1.66 11.32
C LYS A 63 4.60 -2.67 10.51
N ASP A 64 3.94 -3.42 9.64
CA ASP A 64 4.57 -4.47 8.86
C ASP A 64 5.44 -3.89 7.74
N GLN A 65 6.46 -4.65 7.37
CA GLN A 65 7.40 -4.34 6.29
C GLN A 65 7.22 -5.37 5.20
N GLN A 66 6.41 -5.03 4.20
CA GLN A 66 6.28 -5.86 3.02
C GLN A 66 7.62 -5.86 2.29
N ASN A 67 8.15 -7.06 2.01
CA ASN A 67 9.31 -7.24 1.15
C ASN A 67 10.57 -6.47 1.61
N GLY A 68 10.73 -6.30 2.93
CA GLY A 68 11.86 -5.52 3.50
C GLY A 68 11.80 -4.01 3.21
N GLY A 69 10.72 -3.54 2.59
CA GLY A 69 10.44 -2.12 2.39
C GLY A 69 10.10 -1.39 3.69
N PRO A 70 9.89 -0.07 3.63
CA PRO A 70 9.54 0.71 4.81
C PRO A 70 8.19 0.28 5.39
N PRO A 71 7.97 0.43 6.71
CA PRO A 71 6.66 0.21 7.30
C PRO A 71 5.57 1.05 6.62
N MET A 72 4.38 0.50 6.42
CA MET A 72 3.27 1.22 5.75
C MET A 72 2.97 2.57 6.38
N GLY A 73 2.90 2.62 7.71
CA GLY A 73 2.68 3.88 8.43
C GLY A 73 3.78 4.91 8.14
N LYS A 74 5.02 4.45 7.94
CA LYS A 74 6.15 5.33 7.62
C LYS A 74 6.07 5.87 6.19
N LEU A 75 5.73 5.02 5.22
CA LEU A 75 5.47 5.44 3.84
C LEU A 75 4.44 6.58 3.81
N ILE A 76 3.30 6.39 4.49
CA ILE A 76 2.22 7.39 4.53
C ILE A 76 2.65 8.66 5.26
N GLU A 77 3.31 8.57 6.42
CA GLU A 77 3.85 9.72 7.15
C GLU A 77 4.75 10.59 6.24
N VAL A 78 5.71 9.97 5.56
CA VAL A 78 6.64 10.67 4.66
C VAL A 78 5.89 11.20 3.44
N GLY A 79 4.95 10.45 2.88
CA GLY A 79 4.14 10.92 1.76
C GLY A 79 3.36 12.20 2.10
N LEU A 80 2.80 12.28 3.31
CA LEU A 80 2.13 13.48 3.81
C LEU A 80 3.10 14.65 4.03
N GLU A 81 4.30 14.38 4.55
CA GLU A 81 5.34 15.39 4.79
C GLU A 81 5.72 16.12 3.49
N PHE A 82 5.84 15.38 2.38
CA PHE A 82 6.25 15.92 1.08
C PHE A 82 5.08 16.33 0.16
N GLY A 83 3.87 15.83 0.41
CA GLY A 83 2.61 16.24 -0.25
C GLY A 83 2.44 15.86 -1.73
N ARG A 84 3.53 15.55 -2.45
CA ARG A 84 3.54 15.13 -3.87
C ARG A 84 4.02 13.69 -4.01
N VAL A 85 3.40 12.79 -3.24
CA VAL A 85 3.73 11.37 -3.21
C VAL A 85 2.46 10.56 -3.43
N TRP A 86 2.57 9.58 -4.34
CA TRP A 86 1.51 8.64 -4.66
C TRP A 86 2.00 7.22 -4.46
N PHE A 87 1.13 6.30 -4.05
CA PHE A 87 1.49 4.93 -3.74
C PHE A 87 0.96 3.94 -4.77
N MET A 88 1.63 2.80 -4.84
CA MET A 88 1.18 1.61 -5.56
C MET A 88 1.20 0.40 -4.64
N GLY A 89 0.42 -0.61 -5.00
CA GLY A 89 0.43 -1.88 -4.30
C GLY A 89 -0.77 -2.72 -4.66
N TYR A 90 -1.20 -3.55 -3.73
CA TYR A 90 -2.31 -4.48 -3.95
C TYR A 90 -3.17 -4.70 -2.71
N VAL A 91 -4.34 -5.28 -2.96
CA VAL A 91 -5.29 -5.77 -1.98
C VAL A 91 -5.52 -7.25 -2.22
N VAL A 92 -5.38 -8.04 -1.15
CA VAL A 92 -5.77 -9.45 -1.06
C VAL A 92 -7.11 -9.51 -0.32
N GLY A 93 -8.14 -10.01 -0.99
CA GLY A 93 -9.51 -10.03 -0.50
C GLY A 93 -9.72 -10.92 0.73
N SER A 94 -10.80 -10.62 1.45
CA SER A 94 -11.08 -11.18 2.78
C SER A 94 -11.33 -12.70 2.78
N GLU A 95 -11.67 -13.30 1.64
CA GLU A 95 -11.87 -14.76 1.57
C GLU A 95 -10.57 -15.55 1.76
N ARG A 96 -9.41 -14.91 1.56
CA ARG A 96 -8.11 -15.55 1.70
C ARG A 96 -7.56 -15.46 3.12
N ASP A 97 -6.77 -16.47 3.51
CA ASP A 97 -6.08 -16.52 4.82
C ASP A 97 -5.01 -15.43 4.99
N ASP A 98 -4.51 -14.92 3.87
CA ASP A 98 -3.53 -13.85 3.77
C ASP A 98 -4.14 -12.50 3.34
N GLU A 99 -5.40 -12.23 3.72
CA GLU A 99 -6.06 -10.91 3.57
C GLU A 99 -5.07 -9.79 3.92
N ARG A 100 -4.88 -8.85 2.98
CA ARG A 100 -3.80 -7.88 3.04
C ARG A 100 -4.14 -6.63 2.25
N PHE A 101 -3.74 -5.49 2.79
CA PHE A 101 -3.57 -4.24 2.07
C PHE A 101 -2.08 -3.95 2.07
N SER A 102 -1.48 -3.72 0.91
CA SER A 102 -0.03 -3.54 0.77
C SER A 102 0.29 -2.24 0.04
N LEU A 103 1.29 -1.51 0.54
CA LEU A 103 1.99 -0.45 -0.19
C LEU A 103 3.36 -1.00 -0.55
N GLU A 104 3.66 -1.12 -1.84
CA GLU A 104 4.89 -1.74 -2.34
C GLU A 104 5.86 -0.72 -2.93
N GLY A 105 5.45 0.53 -3.03
CA GLY A 105 6.23 1.54 -3.71
C GLY A 105 5.56 2.91 -3.71
N PHE A 106 6.32 3.88 -4.21
CA PHE A 106 5.83 5.24 -4.39
C PHE A 106 6.25 5.84 -5.72
N PHE A 107 5.53 6.89 -6.11
CA PHE A 107 5.87 7.83 -7.16
C PHE A 107 6.09 9.21 -6.54
N ALA A 108 7.13 9.91 -6.96
CA ALA A 108 7.40 11.28 -6.53
C ALA A 108 8.09 12.09 -7.64
N PRO A 109 7.84 13.40 -7.75
CA PRO A 109 8.59 14.28 -8.64
C PRO A 109 10.10 14.19 -8.37
N LYS A 110 10.89 14.29 -9.45
CA LYS A 110 12.34 14.12 -9.39
C LYS A 110 13.05 15.12 -8.46
N ASP A 111 12.49 16.31 -8.28
CA ASP A 111 13.01 17.34 -7.37
C ASP A 111 12.90 16.95 -5.88
N ILE A 112 12.07 15.96 -5.53
CA ILE A 112 11.90 15.51 -4.14
C ILE A 112 12.14 14.02 -3.91
N ALA A 113 12.22 13.20 -4.96
CA ALA A 113 12.28 11.75 -4.83
C ALA A 113 13.44 11.25 -3.96
N ASP A 114 14.65 11.77 -4.15
CA ASP A 114 15.82 11.40 -3.34
C ASP A 114 15.63 11.77 -1.85
N ALA A 115 14.97 12.90 -1.58
CA ALA A 115 14.68 13.35 -0.22
C ALA A 115 13.60 12.47 0.45
N VAL A 116 12.57 12.06 -0.30
CA VAL A 116 11.57 11.09 0.16
C VAL A 116 12.25 9.78 0.52
N LEU A 117 13.08 9.23 -0.38
CA LEU A 117 13.77 7.97 -0.14
C LEU A 117 14.69 8.04 1.08
N ALA A 118 15.48 9.12 1.21
CA ALA A 118 16.35 9.33 2.35
C ALA A 118 15.55 9.44 3.68
N ARG A 119 14.34 10.01 3.64
CA ARG A 119 13.49 10.17 4.82
C ARG A 119 12.83 8.88 5.31
N LEU A 120 12.67 7.89 4.42
CA LEU A 120 12.13 6.57 4.75
C LEU A 120 13.09 5.74 5.62
N ASP A 121 14.39 6.01 5.56
CA ASP A 121 15.44 5.33 6.34
C ASP A 121 15.34 3.79 6.22
N CYS A 122 15.23 3.32 4.98
CA CYS A 122 15.03 1.91 4.63
C CYS A 122 16.11 1.41 3.66
N ASP A 123 16.08 0.10 3.39
CA ASP A 123 16.90 -0.48 2.33
C ASP A 123 16.52 0.09 0.96
N LYS A 124 17.48 0.03 0.03
CA LYS A 124 17.28 0.53 -1.33
C LYS A 124 16.15 -0.24 -2.01
N PRO A 125 15.29 0.45 -2.79
CA PRO A 125 14.27 -0.22 -3.56
C PRO A 125 14.91 -1.08 -4.65
N ASP A 126 14.24 -2.19 -4.97
CA ASP A 126 14.60 -3.09 -6.08
C ASP A 126 14.46 -2.39 -7.43
N GLU A 127 13.51 -1.47 -7.53
CA GLU A 127 13.36 -0.58 -8.69
C GLU A 127 13.47 0.90 -8.29
N TRP A 128 14.35 1.62 -9.00
CA TRP A 128 14.45 3.09 -8.94
C TRP A 128 14.55 3.64 -10.36
N SER A 129 13.44 4.13 -10.91
CA SER A 129 13.33 4.47 -12.34
C SER A 129 12.51 5.75 -12.59
N GLU A 130 12.79 6.45 -13.70
CA GLU A 130 11.96 7.56 -14.16
C GLU A 130 10.87 7.01 -15.09
N VAL A 131 9.60 7.30 -14.80
CA VAL A 131 8.44 6.80 -15.54
C VAL A 131 7.48 7.94 -15.89
N ASP A 132 6.71 7.76 -16.96
CA ASP A 132 5.57 8.63 -17.26
C ASP A 132 4.38 8.23 -16.35
N PHE A 133 3.89 9.18 -15.55
CA PHE A 133 2.84 8.94 -14.56
C PHE A 133 1.65 9.86 -14.81
N ALA A 134 0.67 9.32 -15.53
CA ALA A 134 -0.61 9.95 -15.83
C ALA A 134 -0.49 11.45 -16.20
N ASP A 135 -1.23 12.31 -15.50
CA ASP A 135 -1.27 13.76 -15.69
C ASP A 135 -0.12 14.51 -14.99
N GLN A 136 0.70 13.82 -14.18
CA GLN A 136 1.83 14.40 -13.46
C GLN A 136 3.11 14.50 -14.31
N GLY A 137 3.11 13.87 -15.49
CA GLY A 137 4.29 13.79 -16.36
C GLY A 137 5.34 12.83 -15.80
N LYS A 138 6.62 13.18 -15.92
CA LYS A 138 7.71 12.31 -15.49
C LYS A 138 7.95 12.37 -13.99
N VAL A 139 7.93 11.22 -13.34
CA VAL A 139 8.18 11.05 -11.91
C VAL A 139 9.21 9.94 -11.67
N MET A 140 9.80 9.90 -10.49
CA MET A 140 10.58 8.78 -10.02
C MET A 140 9.65 7.74 -9.38
N LYS A 141 9.85 6.47 -9.73
CA LYS A 141 9.23 5.30 -9.15
C LYS A 141 10.23 4.60 -8.24
N ALA A 142 9.79 4.24 -7.03
CA ALA A 142 10.47 3.33 -6.11
C ALA A 142 9.58 2.12 -5.85
N TRP A 143 10.13 0.91 -5.86
CA TRP A 143 9.38 -0.32 -5.59
C TRP A 143 10.24 -1.39 -4.89
N TRP A 144 9.63 -2.15 -3.97
CA TRP A 144 10.27 -3.20 -3.16
C TRP A 144 9.58 -4.57 -3.35
N ASP A 145 10.37 -5.65 -3.50
CA ASP A 145 9.90 -7.06 -3.68
C ASP A 145 10.61 -8.12 -2.85
#